data_AF-A0A498EMT7-F1
#
_entry.id   AF-A0A498EMT7-F1
#
_cell.length_a   1.000
_cell.length_b   1.000
_cell.length_c   1.000
_cell.angle_alpha   90.00
_cell.angle_beta   90.00
_cell.angle_gamma   90.00
#
_symmetry.space_group_name_H-M   'P 1'
#
loop_
_entity.id
_entity.type
_entity.pdbx_description
1 polymer ?
#
loop_
_entity_poly.entity_id
_entity_poly.type
_entity_poly.pdbx_seq_one_letter_code
_entity_poly.pdbx_strand_id
1 'polypeptide(L)'
;MSSNNSSRKVVTVDEQAFERTEEAGVDEDGFEVVDDKPEFRATVQQETQAKVDSNHPDGIVQDFSHLPLAQEEKIRAREAELEHISAQAELGTQEGRAKRTREVVTERRRRKREERTPERTDPRERLSRMELAKVNQEADRMAQRLRTGHSRAAVSRALAKRVAQGQDITEAVFDTMDALKSAPGAICPIEDVPDVQTDEVSIEGEVVQLWDASSPKIAQVGLVADDTGKIKFTSWKASEPAFVQEGDTVRMRAVKKNWYEGRCSLAVTYDSMIVFPERDRRWWEE
;
A
#
# COMPACT_ATOMS: atom_id res chain seq x y z
N MET A 1 39.19 -5.31 -10.77
CA MET A 1 38.63 -4.96 -9.44
C MET A 1 37.40 -5.82 -9.20
N SER A 2 37.39 -6.51 -8.06
CA SER A 2 36.30 -7.32 -7.49
C SER A 2 36.05 -8.72 -8.06
N SER A 3 36.74 -9.68 -7.42
CA SER A 3 36.34 -11.08 -7.25
C SER A 3 35.07 -11.20 -6.42
N ASN A 4 34.19 -12.17 -6.70
CA ASN A 4 33.32 -12.70 -5.66
C ASN A 4 33.24 -14.23 -5.71
N ASN A 5 33.38 -14.81 -4.53
CA ASN A 5 33.80 -16.16 -4.22
C ASN A 5 32.58 -17.07 -4.01
N SER A 6 32.46 -18.18 -4.74
CA SER A 6 31.44 -19.21 -4.51
C SER A 6 32.01 -20.32 -3.62
N SER A 7 31.74 -20.26 -2.32
CA SER A 7 32.11 -21.32 -1.37
C SER A 7 31.17 -22.51 -1.50
N ARG A 8 31.62 -23.55 -2.20
CA ARG A 8 31.03 -24.89 -2.19
C ARG A 8 31.32 -25.50 -0.82
N LYS A 9 30.33 -25.57 0.06
CA LYS A 9 30.45 -26.20 1.39
C LYS A 9 30.40 -27.72 1.22
N VAL A 10 31.57 -28.34 1.18
CA VAL A 10 31.74 -29.79 1.29
C VAL A 10 31.45 -30.17 2.74
N VAL A 11 30.45 -31.03 2.95
CA VAL A 11 30.12 -31.59 4.27
C VAL A 11 30.97 -32.84 4.44
N THR A 12 31.98 -32.77 5.30
CA THR A 12 32.75 -33.92 5.77
C THR A 12 31.94 -34.66 6.82
N VAL A 13 31.76 -35.97 6.61
CA VAL A 13 31.10 -36.89 7.55
C VAL A 13 32.18 -37.42 8.48
N ASP A 14 32.03 -37.19 9.79
CA ASP A 14 32.91 -37.75 10.81
C ASP A 14 32.69 -39.28 10.89
N GLU A 15 33.68 -40.05 10.44
CA GLU A 15 33.79 -41.49 10.70
C GLU A 15 34.19 -41.69 12.16
N GLN A 16 33.23 -41.98 13.03
CA GLN A 16 33.50 -42.46 14.38
C GLN A 16 33.71 -43.98 14.33
N ALA A 17 34.98 -44.39 14.20
CA ALA A 17 35.42 -45.75 14.44
C ALA A 17 35.39 -46.04 15.95
N PHE A 18 34.53 -46.97 16.37
CA PHE A 18 34.56 -47.55 17.72
C PHE A 18 35.63 -48.65 17.74
N GLU A 19 36.76 -48.40 18.40
CA GLU A 19 37.71 -49.45 18.78
C GLU A 19 37.08 -50.32 19.89
N ARG A 20 36.84 -51.60 19.60
CA ARG A 20 36.58 -52.62 20.63
C ARG A 20 37.89 -53.32 20.91
N THR A 21 38.38 -53.16 22.14
CA THR A 21 39.49 -53.92 22.71
C THR A 21 39.10 -55.39 22.79
N GLU A 22 39.82 -56.25 22.08
CA GLU A 22 39.71 -57.70 22.19
C GLU A 22 40.59 -58.16 23.38
N GLU A 23 39.96 -58.66 24.44
CA GLU A 23 40.66 -59.43 25.47
C GLU A 23 40.82 -60.87 24.94
N ALA A 24 41.99 -61.19 24.40
CA ALA A 24 42.33 -62.54 24.03
C ALA A 24 42.67 -63.37 25.29
N GLY A 25 41.85 -64.37 25.58
CA GLY A 25 42.14 -65.38 26.59
C GLY A 25 43.28 -66.29 26.11
N VAL A 26 44.31 -66.44 26.95
CA VAL A 26 45.49 -67.29 26.70
C VAL A 26 45.25 -68.68 27.30
N ASP A 27 45.61 -69.75 26.59
CA ASP A 27 45.55 -71.13 27.12
C ASP A 27 46.78 -71.49 28.00
N GLU A 28 46.75 -72.66 28.65
CA GLU A 28 47.77 -73.09 29.64
C GLU A 28 49.20 -73.25 29.08
N ASP A 29 49.40 -73.13 27.76
CA ASP A 29 50.70 -73.20 27.08
C ASP A 29 51.10 -71.89 26.37
N GLY A 30 50.36 -70.78 26.58
CA GLY A 30 50.79 -69.45 26.16
C GLY A 30 50.46 -69.05 24.72
N PHE A 31 49.47 -69.68 24.07
CA PHE A 31 49.04 -69.34 22.71
C PHE A 31 47.68 -68.61 22.69
N GLU A 32 47.50 -67.73 21.70
CA GLU A 32 46.27 -66.96 21.46
C GLU A 32 45.23 -67.80 20.72
N VAL A 33 44.05 -67.99 21.32
CA VAL A 33 42.95 -68.78 20.73
C VAL A 33 42.14 -67.90 19.77
N VAL A 34 42.32 -68.10 18.46
CA VAL A 34 41.52 -67.46 17.40
C VAL A 34 40.27 -68.32 17.13
N ASP A 35 39.09 -67.81 17.48
CA ASP A 35 37.80 -68.47 17.25
C ASP A 35 37.23 -68.05 15.87
N ASP A 36 37.48 -68.84 14.83
CA ASP A 36 37.07 -68.60 13.43
C ASP A 36 35.55 -68.82 13.20
N LYS A 37 34.70 -67.95 13.74
CA LYS A 37 33.26 -67.91 13.42
C LYS A 37 32.93 -66.68 12.57
N PRO A 38 32.60 -66.82 11.27
CA PRO A 38 32.35 -65.66 10.41
C PRO A 38 31.04 -64.95 10.82
N GLU A 39 31.14 -63.65 11.16
CA GLU A 39 29.99 -62.78 11.38
C GLU A 39 29.35 -62.41 10.02
N PHE A 40 28.11 -62.83 9.79
CA PHE A 40 27.35 -62.38 8.61
C PHE A 40 26.96 -60.90 8.77
N ARG A 41 27.60 -60.00 8.01
CA ARG A 41 27.17 -58.60 7.86
C ARG A 41 26.33 -58.45 6.60
N ALA A 42 25.29 -57.63 6.67
CA ALA A 42 24.51 -57.28 5.49
C ALA A 42 25.43 -56.62 4.46
N THR A 43 25.16 -56.88 3.18
CA THR A 43 25.91 -56.19 2.12
C THR A 43 25.51 -54.71 2.11
N VAL A 44 26.46 -53.83 1.76
CA VAL A 44 26.20 -52.38 1.62
C VAL A 44 25.01 -52.11 0.70
N GLN A 45 24.80 -52.95 -0.32
CA GLN A 45 23.64 -52.87 -1.21
C GLN A 45 22.32 -53.15 -0.50
N GLN A 46 22.27 -54.13 0.41
CA GLN A 46 21.08 -54.43 1.20
C GLN A 46 20.77 -53.31 2.20
N GLU A 47 21.78 -52.74 2.85
CA GLU A 47 21.60 -51.58 3.73
C GLU A 47 21.12 -50.35 2.95
N THR A 48 21.68 -50.13 1.77
CA THR A 48 21.29 -49.02 0.89
C THR A 48 19.85 -49.19 0.42
N GLN A 49 19.47 -50.40 -0.01
CA GLN A 49 18.12 -50.69 -0.48
C GLN A 49 17.09 -50.55 0.64
N ALA A 50 17.37 -51.09 1.83
CA ALA A 50 16.50 -50.94 2.99
C ALA A 50 16.27 -49.46 3.35
N LYS A 51 17.29 -48.62 3.21
CA LYS A 51 17.20 -47.18 3.46
C LYS A 51 16.41 -46.43 2.37
N VAL A 52 16.51 -46.86 1.11
CA VAL A 52 15.72 -46.32 0.00
C VAL A 52 14.25 -46.70 0.18
N ASP A 53 13.96 -47.96 0.50
CA ASP A 53 12.61 -48.47 0.67
C ASP A 53 11.89 -47.81 1.86
N SER A 54 12.60 -47.57 2.97
CA SER A 54 12.07 -46.87 4.15
C SER A 54 11.73 -45.39 3.90
N ASN A 55 12.31 -44.77 2.87
CA ASN A 55 12.07 -43.36 2.51
C ASN A 55 11.17 -43.20 1.28
N HIS A 56 10.62 -44.30 0.75
CA HIS A 56 9.74 -44.26 -0.42
C HIS A 56 8.34 -43.75 -0.03
N PRO A 57 7.72 -42.83 -0.78
CA PRO A 57 6.44 -42.21 -0.41
C PRO A 57 5.30 -43.21 -0.18
N ASP A 58 5.30 -44.35 -0.90
CA ASP A 58 4.29 -45.41 -0.73
C ASP A 58 4.49 -46.28 0.53
N GLY A 59 5.65 -46.21 1.19
CA GLY A 59 5.96 -46.92 2.43
C GLY A 59 5.82 -46.07 3.70
N ILE A 60 5.50 -44.78 3.57
CA ILE A 60 5.29 -43.86 4.68
C ILE A 60 3.92 -44.15 5.29
N VAL A 61 3.88 -45.06 6.27
CA VAL A 61 2.78 -45.06 7.25
C VAL A 61 2.83 -43.70 7.93
N GLN A 62 1.72 -42.95 7.96
CA GLN A 62 1.58 -41.62 8.57
C GLN A 62 1.80 -41.60 10.10
N ASP A 63 2.41 -42.64 10.65
CA ASP A 63 2.69 -42.81 12.07
C ASP A 63 4.20 -42.62 12.27
N PHE A 64 4.58 -41.39 12.61
CA PHE A 64 5.98 -41.00 12.81
C PHE A 64 6.58 -41.51 14.13
N SER A 65 5.82 -42.26 14.92
CA SER A 65 6.12 -42.71 16.29
C SER A 65 7.42 -43.51 16.49
N HIS A 66 8.06 -43.95 15.41
CA HIS A 66 9.32 -44.70 15.42
C HIS A 66 10.55 -43.81 15.13
N LEU A 67 10.36 -42.51 14.91
CA LEU A 67 11.42 -41.56 14.59
C LEU A 67 11.90 -40.79 15.82
N PRO A 68 13.17 -40.34 15.83
CA PRO A 68 13.63 -39.37 16.82
C PRO A 68 12.82 -38.06 16.73
N LEU A 69 12.51 -37.45 17.87
CA LEU A 69 11.72 -36.21 17.97
C LEU A 69 12.22 -35.09 17.01
N ALA A 70 13.54 -34.91 16.91
CA ALA A 70 14.13 -33.91 16.02
C ALA A 70 13.81 -34.15 14.53
N GLN A 71 13.59 -35.39 14.13
CA GLN A 71 13.21 -35.76 12.78
C GLN A 71 11.71 -35.57 12.55
N GLU A 72 10.87 -35.89 13.52
CA GLU A 72 9.42 -35.61 13.49
C GLU A 72 9.15 -34.11 13.35
N GLU A 73 9.81 -33.28 14.16
CA GLU A 73 9.67 -31.82 14.11
C GLU A 73 10.10 -31.24 12.76
N LYS A 74 11.16 -31.80 12.17
CA LYS A 74 11.63 -31.39 10.83
C LYS A 74 10.63 -31.74 9.73
N ILE A 75 9.98 -32.90 9.83
CA ILE A 75 8.94 -33.31 8.87
C ILE A 75 7.73 -32.40 9.02
N ARG A 76 7.25 -32.17 10.26
CA ARG A 76 6.12 -31.29 10.53
C ARG A 76 6.36 -29.85 10.06
N ALA A 77 7.57 -29.33 10.28
CA ALA A 77 7.95 -28.00 9.81
C ALA A 77 7.95 -27.92 8.27
N ARG A 78 8.43 -28.95 7.58
CA ARG A 78 8.42 -29.03 6.12
C ARG A 78 7.01 -29.13 5.56
N GLU A 79 6.13 -29.91 6.19
CA GLU A 79 4.73 -30.04 5.77
C GLU A 79 3.99 -28.72 5.96
N ALA A 80 4.18 -28.03 7.08
CA ALA A 80 3.62 -26.70 7.31
C ALA A 80 4.14 -25.67 6.28
N GLU A 81 5.41 -25.75 5.88
CA GLU A 81 5.97 -24.90 4.82
C GLU A 81 5.37 -25.23 3.45
N LEU A 82 5.19 -26.51 3.12
CA LEU A 82 4.53 -26.95 1.89
C LEU A 82 3.07 -26.51 1.83
N GLU A 83 2.34 -26.58 2.94
CA GLU A 83 0.97 -26.05 3.07
C GLU A 83 0.93 -24.53 2.88
N HIS A 84 1.89 -23.80 3.46
CA HIS A 84 1.99 -22.36 3.26
C HIS A 84 2.27 -22.00 1.79
N ILE A 85 3.17 -22.73 1.13
CA ILE A 85 3.50 -22.55 -0.30
C ILE A 85 2.30 -22.90 -1.18
N SER A 86 1.57 -23.98 -0.89
CA SER A 86 0.40 -24.38 -1.67
C SER A 86 -0.73 -23.35 -1.55
N ALA A 87 -1.00 -22.86 -0.34
CA ALA A 87 -1.97 -21.79 -0.10
C ALA A 87 -1.59 -20.48 -0.82
N GLN A 88 -0.31 -20.11 -0.84
CA GLN A 88 0.17 -18.98 -1.64
C GLN A 88 0.03 -19.22 -3.16
N ALA A 89 0.29 -20.43 -3.62
CA ALA A 89 0.20 -20.80 -5.03
C ALA A 89 -1.26 -20.75 -5.56
N GLU A 90 -2.24 -21.17 -4.75
CA GLU A 90 -3.66 -21.02 -5.09
C GLU A 90 -4.06 -19.56 -5.33
N LEU A 91 -3.55 -18.65 -4.50
CA LEU A 91 -3.78 -17.20 -4.66
C LEU A 91 -3.08 -16.59 -5.89
N GLY A 92 -1.97 -17.20 -6.33
CA GLY A 92 -1.10 -16.73 -7.42
C GLY A 92 -1.58 -17.06 -8.83
N THR A 93 -2.57 -17.94 -8.99
CA THR A 93 -3.15 -18.23 -10.31
C THR A 93 -3.94 -17.02 -10.83
N GLN A 94 -3.75 -16.68 -12.13
CA GLN A 94 -4.49 -15.60 -12.78
C GLN A 94 -5.99 -15.91 -12.91
N GLU A 95 -6.34 -17.19 -12.87
CA GLU A 95 -7.72 -17.67 -12.89
C GLU A 95 -8.47 -17.21 -11.63
N GLY A 96 -9.67 -16.67 -11.82
CA GLY A 96 -10.47 -16.15 -10.71
C GLY A 96 -9.96 -14.84 -10.06
N ARG A 97 -8.78 -14.31 -10.42
CA ARG A 97 -8.26 -13.02 -9.93
C ARG A 97 -9.27 -11.89 -10.17
N ALA A 98 -9.82 -11.80 -11.38
CA ALA A 98 -10.82 -10.79 -11.73
C ALA A 98 -12.08 -10.90 -10.87
N LYS A 99 -12.53 -12.12 -10.55
CA LYS A 99 -13.70 -12.37 -9.69
C LYS A 99 -13.43 -11.93 -8.25
N ARG A 100 -12.29 -12.33 -7.67
CA ARG A 100 -11.86 -11.92 -6.32
C ARG A 100 -11.72 -10.40 -6.21
N THR A 101 -11.05 -9.77 -7.17
CA THR A 101 -10.94 -8.30 -7.21
C THR A 101 -12.31 -7.64 -7.35
N ARG A 102 -13.19 -8.18 -8.21
CA ARG A 102 -14.55 -7.66 -8.37
C ARG A 102 -15.34 -7.77 -7.07
N GLU A 103 -15.31 -8.89 -6.37
CA GLU A 103 -15.99 -9.09 -5.09
C GLU A 103 -15.54 -8.04 -4.07
N VAL A 104 -14.23 -7.89 -3.86
CA VAL A 104 -13.65 -6.88 -2.95
C VAL A 104 -14.06 -5.46 -3.35
N VAL A 105 -13.98 -5.14 -4.65
CA VAL A 105 -14.37 -3.81 -5.14
C VAL A 105 -15.88 -3.57 -4.96
N THR A 106 -16.72 -4.58 -5.22
CA THR A 106 -18.18 -4.47 -5.05
C THR A 106 -18.57 -4.33 -3.59
N GLU A 107 -17.95 -5.09 -2.69
CA GLU A 107 -18.15 -4.97 -1.25
C GLU A 107 -17.69 -3.60 -0.76
N ARG A 108 -16.49 -3.15 -1.15
CA ARG A 108 -15.99 -1.81 -0.82
C ARG A 108 -16.91 -0.70 -1.34
N ARG A 109 -17.47 -0.85 -2.55
CA ARG A 109 -18.47 0.07 -3.13
C ARG A 109 -19.78 0.02 -2.35
N ARG A 110 -20.23 -1.16 -1.94
CA ARG A 110 -21.44 -1.35 -1.13
C ARG A 110 -21.29 -0.70 0.24
N ARG A 111 -20.18 -0.96 0.94
CA ARG A 111 -19.87 -0.30 2.22
C ARG A 111 -19.83 1.21 2.08
N LYS A 112 -19.14 1.73 1.06
CA LYS A 112 -19.16 3.16 0.74
C LYS A 112 -20.57 3.67 0.41
N ARG A 113 -21.45 2.87 -0.18
CA ARG A 113 -22.84 3.25 -0.47
C ARG A 113 -23.70 3.24 0.79
N GLU A 114 -23.48 2.30 1.70
CA GLU A 114 -24.14 2.24 3.01
C GLU A 114 -23.69 3.44 3.88
N GLU A 115 -22.39 3.72 3.95
CA GLU A 115 -21.82 4.94 4.55
C GLU A 115 -22.37 6.23 3.89
N ARG A 116 -22.59 6.22 2.57
CA ARG A 116 -23.18 7.34 1.81
C ARG A 116 -24.70 7.35 1.80
N THR A 117 -25.37 6.35 2.37
CA THR A 117 -26.83 6.35 2.42
C THR A 117 -27.18 7.57 3.25
N PRO A 118 -27.78 8.61 2.64
CA PRO A 118 -28.05 9.81 3.38
C PRO A 118 -28.95 9.39 4.54
N GLU A 119 -28.66 9.92 5.72
CA GLU A 119 -29.71 10.00 6.73
C GLU A 119 -30.97 10.48 6.00
N ARG A 120 -32.05 9.68 6.07
CA ARG A 120 -33.28 9.94 5.29
C ARG A 120 -33.84 11.35 5.53
N THR A 121 -33.39 12.00 6.59
CA THR A 121 -33.79 13.29 7.11
C THR A 121 -32.65 14.29 6.93
N ASP A 122 -32.93 15.51 6.47
CA ASP A 122 -31.92 16.58 6.41
C ASP A 122 -31.42 16.85 7.84
N PRO A 123 -30.09 16.89 8.09
CA PRO A 123 -29.55 17.12 9.43
C PRO A 123 -30.06 18.40 10.09
N ARG A 124 -30.45 19.40 9.29
CA ARG A 124 -31.04 20.66 9.78
C ARG A 124 -32.37 20.48 10.51
N GLU A 125 -33.14 19.45 10.20
CA GLU A 125 -34.43 19.19 10.84
C GLU A 125 -34.28 18.76 12.30
N ARG A 126 -33.08 18.31 12.70
CA ARG A 126 -32.78 17.90 14.08
C ARG A 126 -32.33 19.05 14.97
N LEU A 127 -32.05 20.22 14.40
CA LEU A 127 -31.55 21.38 15.14
C LEU A 127 -32.69 22.21 15.71
N SER A 128 -32.46 22.83 16.86
CA SER A 128 -33.35 23.87 17.37
C SER A 128 -33.37 25.07 16.43
N ARG A 129 -34.42 25.89 16.51
CA ARG A 129 -34.55 27.11 15.70
C ARG A 129 -33.37 28.07 15.89
N MET A 130 -32.81 28.14 17.10
CA MET A 130 -31.65 28.99 17.40
C MET A 130 -30.35 28.43 16.80
N GLU A 131 -30.10 27.14 16.92
CA GLU A 131 -28.94 26.49 16.30
C GLU A 131 -28.99 26.59 14.79
N LEU A 132 -30.16 26.34 14.19
CA LEU A 132 -30.34 26.46 12.74
C LEU A 132 -30.08 27.88 12.25
N ALA A 133 -30.49 28.91 13.01
CA ALA A 133 -30.19 30.30 12.68
C ALA A 133 -28.67 30.58 12.68
N LYS A 134 -27.96 30.12 13.72
CA LYS A 134 -26.49 30.23 13.80
C LYS A 134 -25.78 29.48 12.68
N VAL A 135 -26.19 28.24 12.40
CA VAL A 135 -25.66 27.43 11.30
C VAL A 135 -25.83 28.13 9.96
N ASN A 136 -26.98 28.75 9.71
CA ASN A 136 -27.22 29.48 8.46
C ASN A 136 -26.37 30.75 8.34
N GLN A 137 -26.16 31.47 9.44
CA GLN A 137 -25.28 32.65 9.48
C GLN A 137 -23.82 32.25 9.20
N GLU A 138 -23.30 31.23 9.88
CA GLU A 138 -21.92 30.78 9.69
C GLU A 138 -21.72 30.12 8.32
N ALA A 139 -22.72 29.41 7.80
CA ALA A 139 -22.65 28.87 6.45
C ALA A 139 -22.60 29.93 5.36
N ASP A 140 -23.29 31.05 5.55
CA ASP A 140 -23.21 32.20 4.63
C ASP A 140 -21.81 32.82 4.67
N ARG A 141 -21.29 33.04 5.88
CA ARG A 141 -19.92 33.54 6.09
C ARG A 141 -18.87 32.63 5.47
N MET A 142 -18.99 31.32 5.68
CA MET A 142 -18.10 30.31 5.09
C MET A 142 -18.17 30.30 3.57
N ALA A 143 -19.37 30.29 2.98
CA ALA A 143 -19.55 30.26 1.53
C ALA A 143 -18.95 31.50 0.85
N GLN A 144 -19.04 32.67 1.50
CA GLN A 144 -18.43 33.91 0.99
C GLN A 144 -16.90 33.92 1.14
N ARG A 145 -16.37 33.35 2.23
CA ARG A 145 -14.93 33.40 2.53
C ARG A 145 -14.10 32.33 1.83
N LEU A 146 -14.55 31.06 1.86
CA LEU A 146 -13.73 29.92 1.44
C LEU A 146 -13.53 29.81 -0.08
N ARG A 147 -14.36 30.48 -0.89
CA ARG A 147 -14.31 30.49 -2.38
C ARG A 147 -14.12 29.09 -3.02
N THR A 148 -14.47 28.02 -2.32
CA THR A 148 -14.28 26.61 -2.73
C THR A 148 -15.29 26.12 -3.78
N GLY A 149 -16.19 27.00 -4.25
CA GLY A 149 -17.27 26.67 -5.17
C GLY A 149 -18.46 25.93 -4.53
N HIS A 150 -18.44 25.71 -3.21
CA HIS A 150 -19.56 25.10 -2.50
C HIS A 150 -20.70 26.09 -2.29
N SER A 151 -21.93 25.66 -2.54
CA SER A 151 -23.11 26.48 -2.28
C SER A 151 -23.34 26.64 -0.77
N ARG A 152 -23.92 27.76 -0.36
CA ARG A 152 -24.36 27.98 1.03
C ARG A 152 -25.18 26.81 1.58
N ALA A 153 -26.03 26.22 0.74
CA ALA A 153 -26.84 25.07 1.11
C ALA A 153 -26.02 23.79 1.34
N ALA A 154 -24.95 23.55 0.58
CA ALA A 154 -24.04 22.43 0.83
C ALA A 154 -23.27 22.64 2.13
N VAL A 155 -22.76 23.85 2.36
CA VAL A 155 -22.02 24.22 3.58
C VAL A 155 -22.91 24.09 4.82
N SER A 156 -24.11 24.66 4.80
CA SER A 156 -25.05 24.60 5.93
C SER A 156 -25.49 23.17 6.22
N ARG A 157 -25.62 22.29 5.21
CA ARG A 157 -25.92 20.87 5.45
C ARG A 157 -24.75 20.15 6.12
N ALA A 158 -23.52 20.42 5.68
CA ALA A 158 -22.31 19.83 6.26
C ALA A 158 -22.11 20.29 7.72
N LEU A 159 -22.30 21.60 7.98
CA LEU A 159 -22.21 22.16 9.33
C LEU A 159 -23.35 21.62 10.22
N ALA A 160 -24.59 21.59 9.74
CA ALA A 160 -25.72 21.07 10.49
C ALA A 160 -25.54 19.61 10.89
N LYS A 161 -24.92 18.79 10.03
CA LYS A 161 -24.62 17.39 10.34
C LYS A 161 -23.75 17.26 11.58
N ARG A 162 -22.71 18.09 11.70
CA ARG A 162 -21.77 18.13 12.83
C ARG A 162 -22.44 18.60 14.12
N VAL A 163 -23.18 19.70 14.05
CA VAL A 163 -23.93 20.23 15.21
C VAL A 163 -25.00 19.25 15.68
N ALA A 164 -25.71 18.58 14.76
CA ALA A 164 -26.71 17.58 15.10
C ALA A 164 -26.10 16.32 15.76
N GLN A 165 -24.80 16.09 15.61
CA GLN A 165 -24.04 15.05 16.31
C GLN A 165 -23.54 15.49 17.70
N GLY A 166 -23.86 16.73 18.12
CA GLY A 166 -23.52 17.29 19.42
C GLY A 166 -22.20 18.06 19.47
N GLN A 167 -21.56 18.34 18.32
CA GLN A 167 -20.36 19.17 18.28
C GLN A 167 -20.69 20.64 18.57
N ASP A 168 -19.77 21.34 19.26
CA ASP A 168 -19.89 22.79 19.45
C ASP A 168 -19.86 23.51 18.09
N ILE A 169 -20.61 24.62 17.96
CA ILE A 169 -20.74 25.34 16.70
C ILE A 169 -19.38 25.85 16.21
N THR A 170 -18.52 26.34 17.10
CA THR A 170 -17.23 26.90 16.69
C THR A 170 -16.29 25.83 16.14
N GLU A 171 -16.19 24.70 16.84
CA GLU A 171 -15.43 23.52 16.41
C GLU A 171 -16.00 22.97 15.09
N ALA A 172 -17.33 22.82 15.01
CA ALA A 172 -18.01 22.35 13.82
C ALA A 172 -17.76 23.25 12.61
N VAL A 173 -17.61 24.57 12.81
CA VAL A 173 -17.25 25.52 11.74
C VAL A 173 -15.85 25.23 11.22
N PHE A 174 -14.83 25.18 12.08
CA PHE A 174 -13.44 24.91 11.66
C PHE A 174 -13.30 23.56 10.96
N ASP A 175 -13.84 22.49 11.55
CA ASP A 175 -13.84 21.16 10.93
C ASP A 175 -14.55 21.14 9.58
N THR A 176 -15.61 21.95 9.44
CA THR A 176 -16.30 22.10 8.15
C THR A 176 -15.43 22.84 7.15
N MET A 177 -14.74 23.91 7.54
CA MET A 177 -13.82 24.62 6.66
C MET A 177 -12.71 23.70 6.15
N ASP A 178 -12.05 22.98 7.05
CA ASP A 178 -10.93 22.09 6.70
C ASP A 178 -11.37 20.94 5.80
N ALA A 179 -12.53 20.35 6.08
CA ALA A 179 -13.10 19.30 5.25
C ALA A 179 -13.50 19.80 3.87
N LEU A 180 -13.99 21.04 3.74
CA LEU A 180 -14.34 21.63 2.45
C LEU A 180 -13.09 21.99 1.64
N LYS A 181 -12.05 22.53 2.28
CA LYS A 181 -10.76 22.80 1.63
C LYS A 181 -10.09 21.51 1.12
N SER A 182 -10.21 20.44 1.90
CA SER A 182 -9.64 19.12 1.59
C SER A 182 -10.55 18.23 0.75
N ALA A 183 -11.73 18.72 0.34
CA ALA A 183 -12.68 17.91 -0.39
C ALA A 183 -12.16 17.60 -1.80
N PRO A 184 -12.25 16.35 -2.28
CA PRO A 184 -11.84 16.00 -3.63
C PRO A 184 -12.57 16.85 -4.68
N GLY A 185 -11.81 17.54 -5.53
CA GLY A 185 -12.33 18.40 -6.59
C GLY A 185 -12.81 19.79 -6.15
N ALA A 186 -12.72 20.13 -4.85
CA ALA A 186 -12.88 21.52 -4.42
C ALA A 186 -11.73 22.38 -4.94
N ILE A 187 -12.04 23.59 -5.37
CA ILE A 187 -11.04 24.57 -5.79
C ILE A 187 -10.53 25.28 -4.54
N CYS A 188 -9.27 25.03 -4.19
CA CYS A 188 -8.61 25.66 -3.06
C CYS A 188 -8.03 27.01 -3.50
N PRO A 189 -8.30 28.11 -2.75
CA PRO A 189 -7.59 29.36 -2.94
C PRO A 189 -6.08 29.18 -2.77
N ILE A 190 -5.27 29.87 -3.57
CA ILE A 190 -3.82 29.68 -3.56
C ILE A 190 -3.19 29.98 -2.19
N GLU A 191 -3.71 30.97 -1.45
CA GLU A 191 -3.24 31.29 -0.09
C GLU A 191 -3.39 30.13 0.91
N ASP A 192 -4.43 29.31 0.73
CA ASP A 192 -4.80 28.23 1.64
C ASP A 192 -4.07 26.92 1.33
N VAL A 193 -3.48 26.80 0.13
CA VAL A 193 -2.79 25.58 -0.33
C VAL A 193 -1.79 25.02 0.70
N PRO A 194 -0.94 25.82 1.36
CA PRO A 194 -0.01 25.34 2.38
C PRO A 194 -0.70 24.59 3.53
N ASP A 195 -1.86 25.08 3.97
CA ASP A 195 -2.55 24.62 5.18
C ASP A 195 -3.48 23.42 4.94
N VAL A 196 -3.81 23.10 3.69
CA VAL A 196 -4.63 21.91 3.38
C VAL A 196 -3.90 20.64 3.78
N GLN A 197 -4.56 19.76 4.54
CA GLN A 197 -3.94 18.55 5.09
C GLN A 197 -3.67 17.45 4.05
N THR A 198 -4.26 17.54 2.86
CA THR A 198 -4.04 16.58 1.77
C THR A 198 -2.73 16.86 1.04
N ASP A 199 -2.14 15.83 0.43
CA ASP A 199 -0.97 15.97 -0.44
C ASP A 199 -1.34 16.46 -1.84
N GLU A 200 -2.61 16.34 -2.22
CA GLU A 200 -3.15 16.77 -3.50
C GLU A 200 -4.20 17.86 -3.32
N VAL A 201 -4.14 18.89 -4.16
CA VAL A 201 -5.10 20.00 -4.18
C VAL A 201 -5.56 20.29 -5.60
N SER A 202 -6.69 20.98 -5.73
CA SER A 202 -7.10 21.56 -7.02
C SER A 202 -7.15 23.07 -6.88
N ILE A 203 -6.61 23.79 -7.85
CA ILE A 203 -6.55 25.26 -7.85
C ILE A 203 -7.06 25.81 -9.18
N GLU A 204 -7.41 27.08 -9.18
CA GLU A 204 -7.78 27.84 -10.37
C GLU A 204 -7.06 29.18 -10.33
N GLY A 205 -6.50 29.61 -11.46
CA GLY A 205 -5.76 30.85 -11.54
C GLY A 205 -5.20 31.10 -12.93
N GLU A 206 -4.63 32.28 -13.12
CA GLU A 206 -3.96 32.69 -14.34
C GLU A 206 -2.48 32.32 -14.30
N VAL A 207 -1.95 31.78 -15.39
CA VAL A 207 -0.51 31.57 -15.56
C VAL A 207 0.16 32.92 -15.84
N VAL A 208 0.79 33.50 -14.82
CA VAL A 208 1.35 34.86 -14.92
C VAL A 208 2.81 34.88 -15.40
N GLN A 209 3.51 33.75 -15.31
CA GLN A 209 4.91 33.66 -15.73
C GLN A 209 5.31 32.21 -16.02
N LEU A 210 6.11 32.01 -17.07
CA LEU A 210 6.79 30.76 -17.40
C LEU A 210 8.31 30.96 -17.39
N TRP A 211 9.06 29.92 -17.00
CA TRP A 211 10.51 29.92 -17.07
C TRP A 211 11.05 28.75 -17.88
N ASP A 212 12.29 28.90 -18.35
CA ASP A 212 13.01 27.82 -19.01
C ASP A 212 13.22 26.63 -18.07
N ALA A 213 13.00 25.42 -18.60
CA ALA A 213 13.18 24.20 -17.84
C ALA A 213 14.66 23.97 -17.49
N SER A 214 14.97 23.80 -16.21
CA SER A 214 16.34 23.52 -15.73
C SER A 214 16.80 22.08 -16.00
N SER A 215 15.91 21.20 -16.44
CA SER A 215 16.18 19.79 -16.70
C SER A 215 15.31 19.26 -17.84
N PRO A 216 15.80 18.36 -18.71
CA PRO A 216 15.00 17.76 -19.79
C PRO A 216 13.82 16.91 -19.30
N LYS A 217 13.75 16.60 -18.00
CA LYS A 217 12.62 15.89 -17.37
C LYS A 217 11.44 16.81 -17.06
N ILE A 218 11.66 18.12 -17.01
CA ILE A 218 10.63 19.13 -16.74
C ILE A 218 10.03 19.55 -18.09
N ALA A 219 8.70 19.50 -18.19
CA ALA A 219 7.98 19.99 -19.35
C ALA A 219 7.81 21.52 -19.29
N GLN A 220 7.31 22.03 -18.16
CA GLN A 220 7.12 23.45 -17.91
C GLN A 220 7.30 23.76 -16.42
N VAL A 221 7.75 24.96 -16.12
CA VAL A 221 7.76 25.51 -14.77
C VAL A 221 7.24 26.94 -14.85
N GLY A 222 6.37 27.31 -13.91
CA GLY A 222 5.68 28.58 -13.99
C GLY A 222 5.08 29.04 -12.68
N LEU A 223 4.51 30.23 -12.71
CA LEU A 223 3.80 30.85 -11.61
C LEU A 223 2.33 30.95 -12.00
N VAL A 224 1.45 30.44 -11.13
CA VAL A 224 0.01 30.59 -11.25
C VAL A 224 -0.48 31.50 -10.12
N ALA A 225 -1.40 32.40 -10.43
CA ALA A 225 -1.92 33.40 -9.52
C ALA A 225 -3.45 33.45 -9.53
N ASP A 226 -4.02 33.75 -8.36
CA ASP A 226 -5.43 34.09 -8.19
C ASP A 226 -5.53 35.37 -7.35
N ASP A 227 -6.75 35.76 -6.97
CA ASP A 227 -6.98 36.94 -6.13
C ASP A 227 -6.34 36.84 -4.73
N THR A 228 -5.95 35.64 -4.29
CA THR A 228 -5.44 35.36 -2.93
C THR A 228 -3.92 35.25 -2.87
N GLY A 229 -3.28 34.80 -3.95
CA GLY A 229 -1.85 34.61 -3.93
C GLY A 229 -1.26 34.10 -5.24
N LYS A 230 0.01 33.70 -5.16
CA LYS A 230 0.76 33.12 -6.28
C LYS A 230 1.51 31.91 -5.79
N ILE A 231 1.56 30.86 -6.61
CA ILE A 231 2.28 29.63 -6.28
C ILE A 231 3.02 29.10 -7.50
N LYS A 232 4.23 28.58 -7.26
CA LYS A 232 5.04 27.96 -8.32
C LYS A 232 4.46 26.59 -8.63
N PHE A 233 4.28 26.27 -9.91
CA PHE A 233 3.99 24.91 -10.37
C PHE A 233 5.13 24.37 -11.23
N THR A 234 5.27 23.04 -11.26
CA THR A 234 6.22 22.31 -12.11
C THR A 234 5.52 21.13 -12.74
N SER A 235 5.57 21.06 -14.07
CA SER A 235 4.95 20.00 -14.85
C SER A 235 6.01 19.04 -15.37
N TRP A 236 5.83 17.75 -15.15
CA TRP A 236 6.82 16.72 -15.51
C TRP A 236 6.54 16.11 -16.87
N LYS A 237 7.58 15.94 -17.70
CA LYS A 237 7.44 15.41 -19.07
C LYS A 237 6.86 13.98 -19.11
N ALA A 238 7.21 13.15 -18.11
CA ALA A 238 6.70 11.79 -17.98
C ALA A 238 5.19 11.71 -17.66
N SER A 239 4.57 12.84 -17.28
CA SER A 239 3.13 12.92 -17.01
C SER A 239 2.32 13.40 -18.20
N GLU A 240 2.97 13.68 -19.34
CA GLU A 240 2.32 14.18 -20.56
C GLU A 240 1.30 15.32 -20.31
N PRO A 241 1.67 16.37 -19.54
CA PRO A 241 0.73 17.41 -19.15
C PRO A 241 0.31 18.27 -20.35
N ALA A 242 -0.90 18.83 -20.29
CA ALA A 242 -1.30 19.86 -21.24
C ALA A 242 -0.40 21.10 -21.11
N PHE A 243 0.01 21.67 -22.25
CA PHE A 243 0.85 22.86 -22.26
C PHE A 243 0.05 24.12 -21.99
N VAL A 244 0.57 24.95 -21.09
CA VAL A 244 -0.01 26.27 -20.77
C VAL A 244 0.81 27.39 -21.37
N GLN A 245 0.17 28.54 -21.59
CA GLN A 245 0.80 29.79 -22.01
C GLN A 245 0.64 30.85 -20.93
N GLU A 246 1.52 31.85 -20.93
CA GLU A 246 1.32 33.04 -20.09
C GLU A 246 0.01 33.74 -20.49
N GLY A 247 -0.78 34.14 -19.50
CA GLY A 247 -2.13 34.69 -19.66
C GLY A 247 -3.25 33.63 -19.69
N ASP A 248 -2.93 32.33 -19.71
CA ASP A 248 -3.96 31.30 -19.67
C ASP A 248 -4.60 31.20 -18.28
N THR A 249 -5.93 31.36 -18.23
CA THR A 249 -6.72 30.93 -17.07
C THR A 249 -6.82 29.41 -17.08
N VAL A 250 -6.32 28.77 -16.03
CA VAL A 250 -6.26 27.31 -15.90
C VAL A 250 -6.87 26.83 -14.60
N ARG A 251 -7.45 25.64 -14.65
CA ARG A 251 -7.87 24.88 -13.48
C ARG A 251 -7.04 23.61 -13.40
N MET A 252 -6.12 23.59 -12.45
CA MET A 252 -5.25 22.44 -12.20
C MET A 252 -5.87 21.55 -11.14
N ARG A 253 -6.22 20.31 -11.48
CA ARG A 253 -6.85 19.34 -10.60
C ARG A 253 -5.85 18.30 -10.11
N ALA A 254 -5.99 17.90 -8.86
CA ALA A 254 -5.18 16.85 -8.21
C ALA A 254 -3.67 17.06 -8.42
N VAL A 255 -3.20 18.30 -8.28
CA VAL A 255 -1.77 18.63 -8.31
C VAL A 255 -1.15 18.34 -6.95
N LYS A 256 0.04 17.74 -6.95
CA LYS A 256 0.74 17.38 -5.71
C LYS A 256 1.41 18.58 -5.09
N LYS A 257 1.22 18.77 -3.79
CA LYS A 257 1.98 19.70 -2.97
C LYS A 257 3.40 19.20 -2.79
N ASN A 258 4.35 20.12 -2.91
CA ASN A 258 5.75 19.87 -2.64
C ASN A 258 6.32 21.01 -1.78
N TRP A 259 7.24 20.68 -0.88
CA TRP A 259 7.82 21.62 0.08
C TRP A 259 9.33 21.67 -0.11
N TYR A 260 9.86 22.88 -0.28
CA TYR A 260 11.29 23.11 -0.38
C TYR A 260 11.66 24.39 0.37
N GLU A 261 12.56 24.29 1.36
CA GLU A 261 13.00 25.42 2.20
C GLU A 261 11.83 26.24 2.77
N GLY A 262 10.78 25.56 3.25
CA GLY A 262 9.60 26.19 3.82
C GLY A 262 8.62 26.80 2.81
N ARG A 263 8.89 26.70 1.50
CA ARG A 263 8.00 27.18 0.44
C ARG A 263 7.19 26.02 -0.16
N CYS A 264 5.88 26.20 -0.20
CA CYS A 264 4.98 25.27 -0.88
C CYS A 264 4.99 25.54 -2.40
N SER A 265 4.98 24.48 -3.18
CA SER A 265 4.91 24.49 -4.65
C SER A 265 4.05 23.34 -5.13
N LEU A 266 3.62 23.39 -6.38
CA LEU A 266 2.75 22.39 -6.99
C LEU A 266 3.50 21.58 -8.04
N ALA A 267 3.21 20.29 -8.10
CA ALA A 267 3.70 19.37 -9.10
C ALA A 267 2.54 18.78 -9.89
N VAL A 268 2.56 18.97 -11.21
CA VAL A 268 1.63 18.33 -12.14
C VAL A 268 2.19 16.95 -12.46
N THR A 269 1.49 15.91 -12.01
CA THR A 269 1.89 14.50 -12.13
C THR A 269 0.88 13.74 -12.99
N TYR A 270 1.05 12.41 -13.12
CA TYR A 270 0.20 11.57 -13.97
C TYR A 270 -1.30 11.59 -13.56
N ASP A 271 -1.60 11.71 -12.26
CA ASP A 271 -2.98 11.79 -11.76
C ASP A 271 -3.56 13.21 -11.83
N SER A 272 -2.75 14.20 -12.22
CA SER A 272 -3.14 15.60 -12.30
C SER A 272 -3.75 15.93 -13.67
N MET A 273 -4.66 16.90 -13.71
CA MET A 273 -5.27 17.36 -14.96
C MET A 273 -5.29 18.87 -15.03
N ILE A 274 -4.87 19.44 -16.16
CA ILE A 274 -5.00 20.87 -16.45
C ILE A 274 -6.19 21.06 -17.39
N VAL A 275 -7.15 21.88 -16.97
CA VAL A 275 -8.34 22.24 -17.75
C VAL A 275 -8.28 23.74 -18.04
N PHE A 276 -8.72 24.16 -19.22
CA PHE A 276 -8.74 25.56 -19.63
C PHE A 276 -10.19 26.06 -19.63
N PRO A 277 -10.69 26.72 -18.58
CA PRO A 277 -12.10 27.11 -18.49
C PRO A 277 -12.57 28.00 -19.64
N GLU A 278 -11.66 28.74 -20.30
CA GLU A 278 -12.00 29.61 -21.43
C GLU A 278 -11.92 28.88 -22.77
N ARG A 279 -10.95 27.98 -22.95
CA ARG A 279 -10.76 27.23 -24.22
C ARG A 279 -11.68 26.02 -24.30
N ASP A 280 -11.89 25.32 -23.19
CA ASP A 280 -12.67 24.08 -23.11
C ASP A 280 -14.17 24.33 -22.88
N ARG A 281 -14.67 25.57 -22.85
CA ARG A 281 -16.12 25.81 -22.83
C ARG A 281 -16.81 25.43 -24.15
N ARG A 282 -16.04 25.32 -25.26
CA ARG A 282 -16.58 25.23 -26.62
C ARG A 282 -16.82 23.83 -27.18
N TRP A 283 -16.51 22.75 -26.46
CA TRP A 283 -16.66 21.41 -27.04
C TRP A 283 -18.11 20.91 -27.17
N TRP A 284 -19.10 21.68 -26.70
CA TRP A 284 -20.53 21.37 -26.81
C TRP A 284 -21.31 22.32 -27.73
N GLU A 285 -20.66 23.32 -28.33
CA GLU A 285 -21.30 24.34 -29.19
C GLU A 285 -21.08 24.08 -30.70
N GLU A 286 -20.44 22.97 -31.08
CA GLU A 286 -20.32 22.48 -32.46
C GLU A 286 -21.22 21.25 -32.73
#